data_AF-A0A652NDP8-F1
#
_entry.id   AF-A0A652NDP8-F1
#
_cell.length_a   1.000
_cell.length_b   1.000
_cell.length_c   1.000
_cell.angle_alpha   90.00
_cell.angle_beta   90.00
_cell.angle_gamma   90.00
#
_symmetry.space_group_name_H-M   'P 1'
#
loop_
_entity.id
_entity.type
_entity.pdbx_description
1 polymer ?
#
loop_
_entity_poly.entity_id
_entity_poly.type
_entity_poly.pdbx_seq_one_letter_code
_entity_poly.pdbx_strand_id
1 'polypeptide(L)'
;MQITGKCALANIVDEKFYTKSIDAMDEDEIQLDELFSEIDIHILDKNFLHIELKINGGIENEGTTLSVETNVINLPLRYQNQLRKLVWQEEDELEVNFYMIAENEFASKSHLKIALASSVSAYEDDSESVKAKISAWFNEQLAHIVEMQEKVAVEKKITDEEE
;
A
#
# COMPACT_ATOMS: atom_id res chain seq x y z
N MET A 1 -12.80 1.10 13.54
CA MET A 1 -13.91 0.53 12.74
C MET A 1 -13.92 -1.02 12.68
N GLN A 2 -15.12 -1.62 12.80
CA GLN A 2 -15.38 -3.05 12.48
C GLN A 2 -16.54 -3.17 11.49
N ILE A 3 -16.53 -4.19 10.64
CA ILE A 3 -17.59 -4.45 9.65
C ILE A 3 -17.96 -5.94 9.62
N THR A 4 -19.16 -6.26 9.15
CA THR A 4 -19.54 -7.65 8.91
C THR A 4 -18.90 -8.21 7.64
N GLY A 5 -18.73 -9.53 7.57
CA GLY A 5 -18.26 -10.24 6.38
C GLY A 5 -19.12 -9.96 5.15
N LYS A 6 -20.43 -9.77 5.32
CA LYS A 6 -21.33 -9.32 4.25
C LYS A 6 -20.98 -7.92 3.73
N CYS A 7 -20.64 -6.97 4.61
CA CYS A 7 -20.24 -5.62 4.20
C CYS A 7 -18.85 -5.62 3.55
N ALA A 8 -17.91 -6.40 4.09
CA ALA A 8 -16.59 -6.58 3.50
C ALA A 8 -16.68 -7.19 2.09
N LEU A 9 -17.51 -8.23 1.91
CA LEU A 9 -17.74 -8.80 0.60
C LEU A 9 -18.46 -7.85 -0.34
N ALA A 10 -19.42 -7.04 0.11
CA ALA A 10 -20.03 -6.03 -0.75
C ALA A 10 -18.99 -5.01 -1.26
N ASN A 11 -18.08 -4.56 -0.39
CA ASN A 11 -16.94 -3.73 -0.77
C ASN A 11 -16.09 -4.40 -1.85
N ILE A 12 -15.68 -5.65 -1.62
CA ILE A 12 -14.81 -6.42 -2.52
C ILE A 12 -15.50 -6.78 -3.84
N VAL A 13 -16.79 -7.09 -3.77
CA VAL A 13 -17.55 -7.65 -4.90
C VAL A 13 -18.03 -6.57 -5.86
N ASP A 14 -18.51 -5.47 -5.29
CA ASP A 14 -19.08 -4.35 -6.04
C ASP A 14 -18.03 -3.29 -6.40
N GLU A 15 -16.75 -3.53 -6.07
CA GLU A 15 -15.63 -2.61 -6.28
C GLU A 15 -15.89 -1.21 -5.71
N LYS A 16 -16.59 -1.16 -4.57
CA LYS A 16 -16.97 0.08 -3.90
C LYS A 16 -15.81 0.52 -3.01
N PHE A 17 -14.71 0.90 -3.65
CA PHE A 17 -13.57 1.48 -2.96
C PHE A 17 -13.45 2.95 -3.33
N TYR A 18 -13.04 3.77 -2.37
CA TYR A 18 -12.48 5.06 -2.71
C TYR A 18 -11.08 4.83 -3.28
N THR A 19 -10.85 5.29 -4.50
CA THR A 19 -9.56 5.17 -5.17
C THR A 19 -9.02 6.54 -5.53
N LYS A 20 -7.77 6.82 -5.14
CA LYS A 20 -7.04 8.03 -5.52
C LYS A 20 -5.62 7.66 -5.96
N SER A 21 -5.15 8.29 -7.03
CA SER A 21 -3.78 8.17 -7.53
C SER A 21 -3.12 9.54 -7.44
N ILE A 22 -1.93 9.58 -6.86
CA ILE A 22 -1.14 10.79 -6.63
C ILE A 22 0.21 10.59 -7.29
N ASP A 23 0.56 11.45 -8.23
CA ASP A 23 1.91 11.47 -8.81
C ASP A 23 2.86 12.14 -7.81
N ALA A 24 3.89 11.41 -7.39
CA ALA A 24 4.92 11.89 -6.49
C ALA A 24 6.22 12.12 -7.26
N MET A 25 6.88 13.24 -6.98
CA MET A 25 8.21 13.50 -7.51
C MET A 25 9.25 12.63 -6.80
N ASP A 26 10.27 12.22 -7.55
CA ASP A 26 11.44 11.52 -7.01
C ASP A 26 12.37 12.54 -6.35
N GLU A 27 12.02 12.89 -5.11
CA GLU A 27 12.78 13.80 -4.24
C GLU A 27 13.31 13.01 -3.04
N ASP A 28 14.33 13.54 -2.34
CA ASP A 28 14.95 12.90 -1.18
C ASP A 28 13.94 12.55 -0.06
N GLU A 29 12.79 13.25 -0.01
CA GLU A 29 11.69 12.99 0.91
C GLU A 29 10.36 12.97 0.15
N ILE A 30 9.60 11.87 0.26
CA ILE A 30 8.28 11.75 -0.38
C ILE A 30 7.30 12.70 0.30
N GLN A 31 6.61 13.52 -0.49
CA GLN A 31 5.51 14.35 0.00
C GLN A 31 4.27 13.48 0.23
N LEU A 32 3.91 13.28 1.50
CA LEU A 32 2.77 12.44 1.92
C LEU A 32 1.56 13.24 2.42
N ASP A 33 1.63 14.58 2.37
CA ASP A 33 0.56 15.44 2.89
C ASP A 33 -0.77 15.21 2.17
N GLU A 34 -0.76 15.08 0.84
CA GLU A 34 -1.98 14.78 0.07
C GLU A 34 -2.50 13.37 0.40
N LEU A 35 -1.62 12.36 0.51
CA LEU A 35 -2.00 11.02 0.93
C LEU A 35 -2.73 11.05 2.28
N PHE A 36 -2.14 11.72 3.29
CA PHE A 36 -2.72 11.76 4.62
C PHE A 36 -4.01 12.57 4.67
N SER A 37 -4.10 13.67 3.92
CA SER A 37 -5.34 14.42 3.79
C SER A 37 -6.47 13.58 3.21
N GLU A 38 -6.18 12.78 2.18
CA GLU A 38 -7.17 11.88 1.55
C GLU A 38 -7.61 10.76 2.49
N ILE A 39 -6.67 10.20 3.27
CA ILE A 39 -7.01 9.23 4.32
C ILE A 39 -7.93 9.89 5.35
N ASP A 40 -7.59 11.06 5.88
CA ASP A 40 -8.38 11.74 6.91
C ASP A 40 -9.82 12.03 6.46
N ILE A 41 -10.02 12.36 5.17
CA ILE A 41 -11.34 12.65 4.60
C ILE A 41 -12.19 11.38 4.48
N HIS A 42 -11.59 10.26 4.05
CA HIS A 42 -12.33 9.08 3.60
C HIS A 42 -12.28 7.90 4.58
N ILE A 43 -11.51 7.97 5.66
CA ILE A 43 -11.31 6.81 6.55
C ILE A 43 -12.57 6.33 7.27
N LEU A 44 -13.54 7.21 7.48
CA LEU A 44 -14.82 6.88 8.11
C LEU A 44 -15.90 6.49 7.10
N ASP A 45 -15.58 6.48 5.80
CA ASP A 45 -16.49 6.01 4.79
C ASP A 45 -16.77 4.52 4.98
N LYS A 46 -17.97 4.08 4.60
CA LYS A 46 -18.35 2.66 4.66
C LYS A 46 -17.57 1.78 3.68
N ASN A 47 -16.85 2.44 2.77
CA ASN A 47 -16.15 1.82 1.67
C ASN A 47 -14.68 1.64 2.01
N PHE A 48 -14.03 0.61 1.48
CA PHE A 48 -12.57 0.52 1.62
C PHE A 48 -11.88 1.65 0.85
N LEU A 49 -10.72 2.02 1.35
CA LEU A 49 -9.82 3.02 0.82
C LEU A 49 -8.69 2.33 0.04
N HIS A 50 -8.31 2.89 -1.09
CA HIS A 50 -7.08 2.60 -1.82
C HIS A 50 -6.51 3.92 -2.33
N ILE A 51 -5.36 4.34 -1.79
CA ILE A 51 -4.65 5.50 -2.29
C ILE A 51 -3.25 5.07 -2.71
N GLU A 52 -2.90 5.37 -3.95
CA GLU A 52 -1.59 5.07 -4.53
C GLU A 52 -0.78 6.34 -4.79
N LEU A 53 0.52 6.23 -4.56
CA LEU A 53 1.57 7.20 -4.85
C LEU A 53 2.45 6.62 -5.95
N LYS A 54 2.52 7.30 -7.08
CA LYS A 54 3.32 6.91 -8.24
C LYS A 54 4.59 7.74 -8.31
N ILE A 55 5.71 7.11 -7.97
CA ILE A 55 7.04 7.71 -8.10
C ILE A 55 7.61 7.28 -9.44
N ASN A 56 8.09 8.25 -10.23
CA ASN A 56 8.57 8.01 -11.60
C ASN A 56 7.55 7.28 -12.48
N GLY A 57 6.26 7.63 -12.35
CA GLY A 57 5.17 7.01 -13.12
C GLY A 57 4.72 5.63 -12.60
N GLY A 58 5.22 5.21 -11.43
CA GLY A 58 4.81 3.96 -10.77
C GLY A 58 5.37 2.70 -11.43
N ILE A 59 4.99 1.54 -10.91
CA ILE A 59 5.46 0.21 -11.39
C ILE A 59 5.22 0.00 -12.89
N GLU A 60 4.19 0.62 -13.47
CA GLU A 60 3.86 0.54 -14.90
C GLU A 60 4.92 1.18 -15.81
N ASN A 61 5.70 2.13 -15.27
CA ASN A 61 6.77 2.82 -15.98
C ASN A 61 8.16 2.50 -15.39
N GLU A 62 8.33 1.30 -14.85
CA GLU A 62 9.58 0.86 -14.17
C GLU A 62 9.94 1.71 -12.94
N GLY A 63 9.01 2.53 -12.46
CA GLY A 63 9.12 3.31 -11.23
C GLY A 63 8.66 2.53 -10.00
N THR A 64 8.24 3.26 -8.97
CA THR A 64 7.77 2.67 -7.71
C THR A 64 6.34 3.10 -7.44
N THR A 65 5.47 2.13 -7.17
CA THR A 65 4.13 2.42 -6.65
C THR A 65 4.11 2.10 -5.16
N LEU A 66 3.78 3.08 -4.33
CA LEU A 66 3.49 2.89 -2.92
C LEU A 66 1.99 3.07 -2.73
N SER A 67 1.34 2.26 -1.90
CA SER A 67 -0.09 2.46 -1.63
C SER A 67 -0.45 2.17 -0.19
N VAL A 68 -1.52 2.83 0.25
CA VAL A 68 -2.20 2.56 1.52
C VAL A 68 -3.61 2.08 1.20
N GLU A 69 -3.96 0.92 1.72
CA GLU A 69 -5.27 0.30 1.54
C GLU A 69 -5.91 -0.02 2.88
N THR A 70 -7.22 0.19 3.03
CA THR A 70 -7.95 -0.43 4.13
C THR A 70 -8.50 -1.78 3.69
N ASN A 71 -8.28 -2.82 4.47
CA ASN A 71 -8.85 -4.14 4.20
C ASN A 71 -9.05 -4.92 5.51
N VAL A 72 -9.84 -5.98 5.46
CA VAL A 72 -10.01 -6.95 6.56
C VAL A 72 -8.97 -8.07 6.51
N ILE A 73 -8.26 -8.21 5.38
CA ILE A 73 -7.24 -9.24 5.13
C ILE A 73 -6.00 -8.59 4.53
N ASN A 74 -4.83 -9.12 4.89
CA ASN A 74 -3.53 -8.73 4.34
C ASN A 74 -3.33 -9.20 2.89
N LEU A 75 -4.10 -8.61 1.97
CA LEU A 75 -4.00 -8.85 0.54
C LEU A 75 -4.54 -7.63 -0.22
N PRO A 76 -3.85 -7.15 -1.27
CA PRO A 76 -4.29 -5.98 -2.02
C PRO A 76 -5.70 -6.12 -2.59
N LEU A 77 -6.45 -5.03 -2.58
CA LEU A 77 -7.86 -4.96 -2.99
C LEU A 77 -8.08 -5.39 -4.45
N ARG A 78 -7.07 -5.24 -5.31
CA ARG A 78 -7.08 -5.73 -6.69
C ARG A 78 -7.21 -7.25 -6.80
N TYR A 79 -6.84 -8.03 -5.77
CA TYR A 79 -6.96 -9.49 -5.76
C TYR A 79 -8.32 -9.96 -5.26
N GLN A 80 -9.39 -9.37 -5.80
CA GLN A 80 -10.77 -9.60 -5.35
C GLN A 80 -11.18 -11.07 -5.36
N ASN A 81 -10.78 -11.83 -6.38
CA ASN A 81 -11.14 -13.25 -6.49
C ASN A 81 -10.58 -14.10 -5.35
N GLN A 82 -9.41 -13.75 -4.84
CA GLN A 82 -8.77 -14.37 -3.69
C GLN A 82 -9.42 -13.86 -2.41
N LEU A 83 -9.62 -12.54 -2.27
CA LEU A 83 -10.29 -11.94 -1.12
C LEU A 83 -11.68 -12.53 -0.87
N ARG A 84 -12.50 -12.69 -1.92
CA ARG A 84 -13.84 -13.31 -1.84
C ARG A 84 -13.85 -14.72 -1.26
N LYS A 85 -12.75 -15.46 -1.39
CA LYS A 85 -12.63 -16.84 -0.88
C LYS A 85 -12.18 -16.88 0.58
N LEU A 86 -11.60 -15.80 1.08
CA LEU A 86 -10.99 -15.72 2.40
C LEU A 86 -11.88 -14.95 3.41
N VAL A 87 -12.87 -14.20 2.93
CA VAL A 87 -13.86 -13.52 3.78
C VAL A 87 -15.14 -14.36 3.86
N TRP A 88 -15.51 -14.79 5.07
CA TRP A 88 -16.76 -15.51 5.31
C TRP A 88 -17.92 -14.55 5.56
N GLN A 89 -19.07 -14.81 4.93
CA GLN A 89 -20.28 -13.96 5.07
C GLN A 89 -20.86 -13.92 6.48
N GLU A 90 -20.66 -15.00 7.24
CA GLU A 90 -21.23 -15.21 8.58
C GLU A 90 -20.38 -14.56 9.69
N GLU A 91 -19.22 -13.99 9.36
CA GLU A 91 -18.43 -13.22 10.32
C GLU A 91 -19.12 -11.90 10.63
N ASP A 92 -19.43 -11.68 11.90
CA ASP A 92 -20.13 -10.48 12.35
C ASP A 92 -19.17 -9.34 12.70
N GLU A 93 -17.91 -9.67 13.04
CA GLU A 93 -16.93 -8.71 13.53
C GLU A 93 -15.57 -8.91 12.83
N LEU A 94 -15.37 -8.21 11.70
CA LEU A 94 -14.07 -8.11 11.05
C LEU A 94 -13.45 -6.75 11.32
N GLU A 95 -12.23 -6.76 11.86
CA GLU A 95 -11.45 -5.54 12.05
C GLU A 95 -10.94 -5.03 10.70
N VAL A 96 -11.17 -3.75 10.44
CA VAL A 96 -10.63 -3.09 9.25
C VAL A 96 -9.26 -2.52 9.58
N ASN A 97 -8.28 -2.82 8.74
CA ASN A 97 -6.87 -2.54 8.93
C ASN A 97 -6.28 -1.75 7.76
N PHE A 98 -5.28 -0.93 8.06
CA PHE A 98 -4.43 -0.27 7.07
C PHE A 98 -3.26 -1.16 6.67
N TYR A 99 -3.18 -1.48 5.39
CA TYR A 99 -2.05 -2.15 4.78
C TYR A 99 -1.27 -1.17 3.92
N MET A 100 0.04 -1.17 4.10
CA MET A 100 0.99 -0.45 3.26
C MET A 100 1.55 -1.44 2.24
N ILE A 101 1.59 -1.02 0.99
CA ILE A 101 2.04 -1.85 -0.12
C ILE A 101 3.13 -1.08 -0.85
N ALA A 102 4.19 -1.78 -1.24
CA ALA A 102 5.24 -1.25 -2.09
C ALA A 102 5.45 -2.20 -3.27
N GLU A 103 5.41 -1.63 -4.48
CA GLU A 103 5.58 -2.35 -5.74
C GLU A 103 6.71 -1.71 -6.54
N ASN A 104 7.74 -2.51 -6.78
CA ASN A 104 8.91 -2.18 -7.57
C ASN A 104 9.64 -3.49 -7.90
N GLU A 105 10.33 -3.56 -9.04
CA GLU A 105 11.14 -4.72 -9.43
C GLU A 105 12.13 -5.15 -8.32
N PHE A 106 12.68 -4.17 -7.60
CA PHE A 106 13.66 -4.37 -6.53
C PHE A 106 13.04 -4.44 -5.12
N ALA A 107 11.71 -4.35 -4.99
CA ALA A 107 11.05 -4.39 -3.68
C ALA A 107 11.15 -5.79 -3.03
N SER A 108 10.97 -6.86 -3.82
CA SER A 108 11.05 -8.25 -3.37
C SER A 108 11.13 -9.21 -4.57
N LYS A 109 11.28 -10.52 -4.33
CA LYS A 109 11.22 -11.54 -5.41
C LYS A 109 9.88 -11.56 -6.17
N SER A 110 8.79 -11.11 -5.55
CA SER A 110 7.48 -10.99 -6.18
C SER A 110 7.17 -9.57 -6.67
N HIS A 111 8.17 -8.67 -6.61
CA HIS A 111 8.07 -7.24 -6.92
C HIS A 111 7.03 -6.49 -6.06
N LEU A 112 6.63 -7.09 -4.94
CA LEU A 112 5.57 -6.63 -4.08
C LEU A 112 5.88 -6.96 -2.63
N LYS A 113 5.65 -5.99 -1.75
CA LYS A 113 5.77 -6.15 -0.29
C LYS A 113 4.58 -5.49 0.39
N ILE A 114 4.02 -6.16 1.39
CA ILE A 114 2.86 -5.68 2.13
C ILE A 114 3.19 -5.70 3.62
N ALA A 115 2.80 -4.66 4.34
CA ALA A 115 2.95 -4.56 5.78
C ALA A 115 1.69 -3.96 6.42
N LEU A 116 1.38 -4.41 7.64
CA LEU A 116 0.29 -3.84 8.44
C LEU A 116 0.77 -2.53 9.10
N ALA A 117 0.11 -1.41 8.79
CA ALA A 117 0.32 -0.16 9.49
C ALA A 117 -0.38 -0.20 10.86
N SER A 118 -1.70 -0.29 10.88
CA SER A 118 -2.49 -0.36 12.11
C SER A 118 -3.93 -0.74 11.79
N SER A 119 -4.80 -0.85 12.81
CA SER A 119 -6.24 -0.89 12.57
C SER A 119 -6.81 0.50 12.32
N VAL A 120 -7.97 0.57 11.66
CA VAL A 120 -8.69 1.83 11.48
C VAL A 120 -9.06 2.43 12.83
N SER A 121 -9.45 1.59 13.80
CA SER A 121 -9.75 2.04 15.17
C SER A 121 -8.55 2.73 15.81
N ALA A 122 -7.35 2.15 15.68
CA ALA A 122 -6.14 2.75 16.23
C ALA A 122 -5.74 4.06 15.53
N TYR A 123 -6.09 4.22 14.25
CA TYR A 123 -5.91 5.49 13.55
C TYR A 123 -6.88 6.57 14.04
N GLU A 124 -8.12 6.19 14.38
CA GLU A 124 -9.08 7.11 15.00
C GLU A 124 -8.57 7.60 16.38
N ASP A 125 -7.91 6.72 17.13
CA ASP A 125 -7.37 7.02 18.46
C ASP A 125 -6.07 7.87 18.40
N ASP A 126 -5.16 7.54 17.47
CA ASP A 126 -3.85 8.20 17.34
C ASP A 126 -3.38 8.19 15.87
N SER A 127 -3.99 9.08 15.07
CA SER A 127 -3.66 9.21 13.64
C SER A 127 -2.20 9.60 13.40
N GLU A 128 -1.59 10.42 14.28
CA GLU A 128 -0.21 10.89 14.11
C GLU A 128 0.79 9.74 14.19
N SER A 129 0.64 8.84 15.17
CA SER A 129 1.52 7.66 15.29
C SER A 129 1.38 6.72 14.09
N VAL A 130 0.17 6.53 13.57
CA VAL A 130 -0.03 5.65 12.40
C VAL A 130 0.53 6.30 11.13
N LYS A 131 0.32 7.61 10.93
CA LYS A 131 0.91 8.38 9.81
C LYS A 131 2.44 8.30 9.84
N ALA A 132 3.05 8.53 11.01
CA ALA A 132 4.50 8.42 11.18
C ALA A 132 5.04 7.02 10.85
N LYS A 133 4.31 5.96 11.22
CA LYS A 133 4.67 4.59 10.86
C LYS A 133 4.59 4.36 9.35
N ILE A 134 3.58 4.90 8.67
CA ILE A 134 3.45 4.82 7.21
C ILE A 134 4.61 5.52 6.53
N SER A 135 4.92 6.76 6.92
CA SER A 135 6.06 7.52 6.39
C SER A 135 7.38 6.77 6.57
N ALA A 136 7.65 6.28 7.79
CA ALA A 136 8.89 5.56 8.08
C ALA A 136 9.03 4.30 7.23
N TRP A 137 7.95 3.54 7.05
CA TRP A 137 7.97 2.31 6.27
C TRP A 137 8.17 2.58 4.77
N PHE A 138 7.51 3.60 4.22
CA PHE A 138 7.72 4.01 2.82
C PHE A 138 9.16 4.47 2.57
N ASN A 139 9.72 5.28 3.46
CA ASN A 139 11.12 5.70 3.35
C ASN A 139 12.09 4.51 3.42
N GLU A 140 11.82 3.53 4.29
CA GLU A 140 12.59 2.28 4.35
C GLU A 140 12.52 1.50 3.03
N GLN A 141 11.32 1.39 2.43
CA GLN A 141 11.17 0.66 1.17
C GLN A 141 11.87 1.36 0.01
N LEU A 142 11.79 2.69 -0.08
CA LEU A 142 12.52 3.44 -1.10
C LEU A 142 14.03 3.29 -0.94
N ALA A 143 14.55 3.45 0.28
CA ALA A 143 15.98 3.30 0.54
C ALA A 143 16.48 1.89 0.14
N HIS A 144 15.69 0.86 0.45
CA HIS A 144 15.99 -0.52 0.03
C HIS A 144 15.98 -0.68 -1.50
N ILE A 145 15.00 -0.09 -2.19
CA ILE A 145 14.91 -0.14 -3.65
C ILE A 145 16.14 0.51 -4.28
N VAL A 146 16.52 1.70 -3.82
CA VAL A 146 17.71 2.42 -4.31
C VAL A 146 18.98 1.60 -4.07
N GLU A 147 19.17 1.05 -2.88
CA GLU A 147 20.34 0.21 -2.56
C GLU A 147 20.43 -1.02 -3.49
N MET A 148 19.30 -1.66 -3.78
CA MET A 148 19.26 -2.82 -4.67
C MET A 148 19.52 -2.45 -6.13
N GLN A 149 19.00 -1.31 -6.60
CA GLN A 149 19.28 -0.79 -7.94
C GLN A 149 20.79 -0.53 -8.13
N GLU A 150 21.43 0.10 -7.15
CA GLU A 150 22.87 0.36 -7.18
C GLU A 150 23.69 -0.94 -7.24
N LYS A 151 23.35 -1.95 -6.43
CA LYS A 151 24.02 -3.26 -6.46
C LYS A 151 23.95 -3.91 -7.84
N VAL A 152 22.76 -3.93 -8.44
CA VAL A 152 22.55 -4.52 -9.77
C VAL A 152 23.31 -3.73 -10.85
N ALA A 153 23.38 -2.40 -10.73
CA ALA A 153 24.15 -1.57 -11.66
C ALA A 153 25.67 -1.82 -11.56
N VAL A 154 26.19 -2.08 -10.36
CA VAL A 154 27.61 -2.43 -10.14
C VAL A 154 27.92 -3.82 -10.69
N GLU A 155 27.07 -4.82 -10.41
CA GLU A 155 27.24 -6.20 -10.92
C GLU A 155 27.24 -6.26 -12.45
N LYS A 156 26.37 -5.49 -13.11
CA LYS A 156 26.35 -5.41 -14.58
C LYS A 156 27.67 -4.85 -15.14
N LYS A 157 28.18 -3.76 -14.56
CA LYS A 157 29.45 -3.15 -14.99
C LYS A 157 30.65 -4.09 -14.87
N ILE A 158 30.73 -4.86 -13.78
CA ILE A 158 31.80 -5.84 -13.58
C ILE A 158 31.71 -6.95 -14.64
N THR A 159 30.50 -7.42 -14.94
CA THR A 159 30.28 -8.50 -15.92
C THR A 159 30.61 -8.05 -17.35
N ASP A 160 30.28 -6.80 -17.70
CA ASP A 160 30.56 -6.23 -19.03
C ASP A 160 32.06 -5.88 -19.25
N GLU A 161 32.85 -5.74 -18.18
CA GLU A 161 34.30 -5.52 -18.25
C GLU A 161 35.12 -6.83 -18.34
N GLU A 162 34.49 -7.98 -18.07
CA GLU A 162 35.12 -9.32 -18.11
C GLU A 162 34.88 -10.09 -19.43
N GLU A 163 34.04 -9.59 -20.35
CA GLU A 163 33.84 -10.08 -21.73
C GLU A 163 34.68 -9.33 -22.79
#